data_AF-A0A7E6F536-F1
#
_entry.id   AF-A0A7E6F536-F1
#
_cell.length_a   1.000
_cell.length_b   1.000
_cell.length_c   1.000
_cell.angle_alpha   90.00
_cell.angle_beta   90.00
_cell.angle_gamma   90.00
#
_symmetry.space_group_name_H-M   'P 1'
#
loop_
_entity.id
_entity.type
_entity.pdbx_description
1 polymer ?
#
loop_
_entity_poly.entity_id
_entity_poly.type
_entity_poly.pdbx_seq_one_letter_code
_entity_poly.pdbx_strand_id
1 'polypeptide(L)'
;MDIINNILQREIVQHMNDIPPIEEVNLALCKLRSGKAPGLNGIPVEILKAGGDHSSSEIHSMITRVWNEYSVPQEWINGILISVYMGKAPKAVCGNSRGITVLAHTGKILSRIMLDCLIENVCPHVIPEEHCGSRSE
;
A
#
# COMPACT_ATOMS: atom_id res chain seq x y z
N MET A 1 -23.36 30.04 1.54
CA MET A 1 -21.99 29.54 1.81
C MET A 1 -22.09 28.34 2.76
N ASP A 2 -23.09 27.47 2.58
CA ASP A 2 -23.62 26.63 3.69
C ASP A 2 -23.78 25.15 3.33
N ILE A 3 -23.42 24.76 2.11
CA ILE A 3 -23.58 23.36 1.65
C ILE A 3 -22.58 22.46 2.36
N ILE A 4 -21.34 22.91 2.57
CA ILE A 4 -20.29 22.15 3.25
C ILE A 4 -20.64 21.91 4.73
N ASN A 5 -21.28 22.89 5.39
CA ASN A 5 -21.65 22.80 6.81
C ASN A 5 -22.86 21.88 7.04
N ASN A 6 -23.63 21.55 6.00
CA ASN A 6 -24.77 20.64 6.07
C ASN A 6 -24.43 19.21 5.63
N ILE A 7 -23.17 18.91 5.31
CA ILE A 7 -22.74 17.55 5.05
C ILE A 7 -22.81 16.77 6.36
N LEU A 8 -23.59 15.69 6.36
CA LEU A 8 -23.74 14.80 7.50
C LEU A 8 -22.36 14.19 7.83
N GLN A 9 -21.74 14.68 8.89
CA GLN A 9 -20.47 14.14 9.35
C GLN A 9 -20.68 12.78 10.01
N ARG A 10 -19.81 11.84 9.70
CA ARG A 10 -19.80 10.51 10.31
C ARG A 10 -18.97 10.53 11.57
N GLU A 11 -19.25 9.58 12.45
CA GLU A 11 -18.46 9.39 13.65
C GLU A 11 -16.99 9.14 13.31
N ILE A 12 -16.10 9.85 13.99
CA ILE A 12 -14.66 9.71 13.78
C ILE A 12 -14.22 8.42 14.44
N VAL A 13 -13.68 7.50 13.64
CA VAL A 13 -13.09 6.25 14.12
C VAL A 13 -11.70 6.54 14.70
N GLN A 14 -11.64 6.94 15.96
CA GLN A 14 -10.44 7.47 16.62
C GLN A 14 -9.24 6.50 16.55
N HIS A 15 -9.48 5.20 16.71
CA HIS A 15 -8.42 4.19 16.74
C HIS A 15 -7.66 4.06 15.41
N MET A 16 -8.21 4.53 14.29
CA MET A 16 -7.51 4.53 12.99
C MET A 16 -6.31 5.47 12.96
N ASN A 17 -6.20 6.37 13.93
CA ASN A 17 -5.07 7.29 14.08
C ASN A 17 -3.94 6.70 14.94
N ASP A 18 -4.17 5.54 15.56
CA ASP A 18 -3.17 4.87 16.38
C ASP A 18 -2.04 4.30 15.50
N ILE A 19 -0.85 4.22 16.07
CA ILE A 19 0.30 3.61 15.39
C ILE A 19 -0.03 2.14 15.14
N PRO A 20 0.14 1.63 13.90
CA PRO A 20 -0.12 0.23 13.62
C PRO A 20 0.69 -0.71 14.52
N PRO A 21 0.06 -1.72 15.13
CA PRO A 21 0.76 -2.72 15.93
C PRO A 21 1.66 -3.61 15.04
N ILE A 22 2.65 -4.26 15.66
CA ILE A 22 3.61 -5.11 14.92
C ILE A 22 2.93 -6.32 14.26
N GLU A 23 1.82 -6.78 14.83
CA GLU A 23 0.97 -7.85 14.30
C GLU A 23 0.41 -7.50 12.93
N GLU A 24 0.02 -6.25 12.70
CA GLU A 24 -0.45 -5.78 11.39
C GLU A 24 0.69 -5.74 10.37
N VAL A 25 1.91 -5.40 10.80
CA VAL A 25 3.12 -5.47 9.96
C VAL A 25 3.38 -6.91 9.53
N ASN A 26 3.33 -7.85 10.47
CA ASN A 26 3.50 -9.28 10.19
C ASN A 26 2.45 -9.79 9.21
N LEU A 27 1.18 -9.46 9.44
CA LEU A 27 0.09 -9.86 8.56
C LEU A 27 0.25 -9.28 7.15
N ALA A 28 0.58 -7.99 7.04
CA ALA A 28 0.80 -7.32 5.77
C ALA A 28 2.01 -7.90 5.01
N LEU A 29 3.11 -8.21 5.70
CA LEU A 29 4.28 -8.86 5.12
C LEU A 29 3.93 -10.25 4.57
N CYS A 30 3.15 -11.04 5.33
CA CYS A 30 2.65 -12.34 4.88
C CYS A 30 1.78 -12.24 3.62
N LYS A 31 0.89 -11.24 3.55
CA LYS A 31 -0.01 -10.98 2.40
C LYS A 31 0.72 -10.58 1.12
N LEU A 32 1.96 -10.07 1.20
CA LEU A 32 2.74 -9.75 0.00
C LEU A 32 3.08 -11.02 -0.79
N ARG A 33 2.91 -10.98 -2.11
CA ARG A 33 3.24 -12.11 -3.01
C ARG A 33 4.75 -12.15 -3.28
N SER A 34 5.33 -13.34 -3.19
CA SER A 34 6.68 -13.64 -3.66
C SER A 34 6.77 -13.59 -5.20
N GLY A 35 7.98 -13.48 -5.74
CA GLY A 35 8.29 -13.36 -7.17
C GLY A 35 8.00 -11.98 -7.75
N LYS A 36 7.83 -10.97 -6.90
CA LYS A 36 7.60 -9.58 -7.34
C LYS A 36 8.94 -8.85 -7.49
N ALA A 37 9.01 -7.99 -8.49
CA ALA A 37 10.19 -7.17 -8.71
C ALA A 37 10.45 -6.26 -7.49
N PRO A 38 11.70 -6.17 -7.03
CA PRO A 38 12.07 -5.26 -5.95
C PRO A 38 11.98 -3.80 -6.41
N GLY A 39 11.83 -2.89 -5.45
CA GLY A 39 11.89 -1.45 -5.72
C GLY A 39 13.32 -0.96 -5.97
N LEU A 40 13.52 0.36 -5.95
CA LEU A 40 14.83 1.00 -6.12
C LEU A 40 15.90 0.49 -5.16
N ASN A 41 15.51 0.07 -3.97
CA ASN A 41 16.42 -0.46 -2.96
C ASN A 41 16.91 -1.89 -3.23
N GLY A 42 16.38 -2.56 -4.26
CA GLY A 42 16.80 -3.88 -4.67
C GLY A 42 16.47 -5.00 -3.68
N ILE A 43 15.75 -4.72 -2.59
CA ILE A 43 15.39 -5.71 -1.57
C ILE A 43 14.15 -6.47 -2.05
N PRO A 44 14.23 -7.78 -2.29
CA PRO A 44 13.07 -8.58 -2.67
C PRO A 44 12.27 -9.01 -1.43
N VAL A 45 10.98 -9.27 -1.60
CA VAL A 45 10.09 -9.61 -0.47
C VAL A 45 10.49 -10.91 0.24
N GLU A 46 11.13 -11.83 -0.46
CA GLU A 46 11.61 -13.11 0.07
C GLU A 46 12.64 -12.90 1.17
N ILE A 47 13.49 -11.88 1.03
CA ILE A 47 14.48 -11.54 2.06
C ILE A 47 13.80 -10.98 3.30
N LEU A 48 12.80 -10.11 3.12
CA LEU A 48 12.01 -9.57 4.23
C LEU A 48 11.27 -10.68 4.98
N LYS A 49 10.71 -11.65 4.26
CA LYS A 49 10.05 -12.82 4.86
C LYS A 49 11.03 -13.75 5.55
N ALA A 50 12.20 -13.98 4.95
CA ALA A 50 13.24 -14.84 5.51
C ALA A 50 13.88 -14.25 6.78
N GLY A 51 13.90 -12.91 6.90
CA GLY A 51 14.39 -12.22 8.08
C GLY A 51 13.48 -12.29 9.30
N GLY A 52 12.26 -12.84 9.17
CA GLY A 52 11.34 -13.11 10.28
C GLY A 52 11.09 -11.89 11.18
N ASP A 53 11.07 -12.14 12.49
CA ASP A 53 10.76 -11.12 13.50
C ASP A 53 11.71 -9.91 13.45
N HIS A 54 12.98 -10.12 13.08
CA HIS A 54 13.93 -9.02 12.97
C HIS A 54 13.52 -8.06 11.85
N SER A 55 13.21 -8.58 10.66
CA SER A 55 12.71 -7.75 9.55
C SER A 55 11.40 -7.06 9.89
N SER A 56 10.47 -7.76 10.55
CA SER A 56 9.21 -7.16 10.99
C SER A 56 9.42 -6.04 12.01
N SER A 57 10.35 -6.20 12.95
CA SER A 57 10.70 -5.20 13.95
C SER A 57 11.32 -3.95 13.32
N GLU A 58 12.24 -4.10 12.37
CA GLU A 58 12.84 -2.98 11.64
C GLU A 58 11.77 -2.22 10.83
N ILE A 59 10.89 -2.94 10.12
CA ILE A 59 9.80 -2.33 9.34
C ILE A 59 8.82 -1.60 10.26
N HIS A 60 8.46 -2.19 11.41
CA HIS A 60 7.60 -1.57 12.40
C HIS A 60 8.20 -0.30 12.99
N SER A 61 9.51 -0.31 13.26
CA SER A 61 10.25 0.89 13.69
C SER A 61 10.19 2.00 12.63
N MET A 62 10.41 1.66 11.35
CA MET A 62 10.28 2.62 10.25
C MET A 62 8.86 3.20 10.18
N ILE A 63 7.82 2.36 10.24
CA ILE A 63 6.42 2.80 10.19
C ILE A 63 6.09 3.70 11.38
N THR A 64 6.52 3.34 12.58
CA THR A 64 6.34 4.13 13.80
C THR A 64 6.98 5.51 13.65
N ARG A 65 8.17 5.58 13.06
CA ARG A 65 8.84 6.85 12.77
C ARG A 65 8.05 7.69 11.76
N VAL A 66 7.56 7.09 10.68
CA VAL A 66 6.68 7.77 9.70
C VAL A 66 5.43 8.33 10.36
N TRP A 67 4.82 7.57 11.26
CA TRP A 67 3.59 7.95 11.96
C TRP A 67 3.82 9.15 12.89
N ASN A 68 4.93 9.15 13.64
CA ASN A 68 5.26 10.21 14.59
C ASN A 68 5.78 11.49 13.92
N GLU A 69 6.57 11.35 12.84
CA GLU A 69 7.19 12.48 12.15
C GLU A 69 6.33 13.05 11.02
N TYR A 70 5.22 12.38 10.68
CA TYR A 70 4.37 12.71 9.52
C TYR A 70 5.16 12.84 8.21
N SER A 71 6.25 12.09 8.09
CA SER A 71 7.20 12.18 6.98
C SER A 71 7.52 10.78 6.46
N VAL A 72 7.29 10.58 5.17
CA VAL A 72 7.50 9.29 4.50
C VAL A 72 8.89 9.27 3.85
N PRO A 73 9.67 8.17 3.99
CA PRO A 73 10.95 8.04 3.32
C PRO A 73 10.82 8.25 1.81
N GLN A 74 11.73 9.03 1.22
CA GLN A 74 11.75 9.24 -0.23
C GLN A 74 11.84 7.92 -1.01
N GLU A 75 12.47 6.89 -0.45
CA GLU A 75 12.52 5.55 -1.04
C GLU A 75 11.14 4.91 -1.23
N TRP A 76 10.16 5.23 -0.38
CA TRP A 76 8.81 4.68 -0.49
C TRP A 76 7.96 5.46 -1.50
N ILE A 77 8.33 6.71 -1.77
CA ILE A 77 7.69 7.59 -2.75
C ILE A 77 8.25 7.32 -4.16
N ASN A 78 9.57 7.16 -4.25
CA ASN A 78 10.25 6.94 -5.52
C ASN A 78 10.05 5.51 -6.01
N GLY A 79 9.84 5.35 -7.32
CA GLY A 79 9.68 4.05 -7.95
C GLY A 79 10.40 3.95 -9.28
N ILE A 80 10.65 2.71 -9.72
CA ILE A 80 11.23 2.44 -11.04
C ILE A 80 10.10 2.37 -12.05
N LEU A 81 10.11 3.23 -13.07
CA LEU A 81 9.20 3.12 -14.20
C LEU A 81 9.72 2.09 -15.20
N ILE A 82 9.00 0.97 -15.34
CA ILE A 82 9.33 -0.12 -16.25
C ILE A 82 8.27 -0.18 -17.35
N SER A 83 8.70 -0.22 -18.62
CA SER A 83 7.79 -0.42 -19.74
C SER A 83 7.52 -1.91 -19.96
N VAL A 84 6.26 -2.32 -19.84
CA VAL A 84 5.80 -3.70 -20.08
C VAL A 84 5.04 -3.78 -21.39
N TYR A 85 5.52 -4.65 -22.27
CA TYR A 85 4.91 -4.93 -23.57
C TYR A 85 3.62 -5.74 -23.42
N MET A 86 2.52 -5.29 -24.03
CA MET A 86 1.20 -5.90 -23.87
C MET A 86 0.88 -7.03 -24.85
N GLY A 87 1.72 -7.28 -25.86
CA GLY A 87 1.51 -8.38 -26.79
C GLY A 87 0.42 -8.20 -27.85
N LYS A 88 -0.23 -7.02 -27.95
CA LYS A 88 -1.35 -6.80 -28.88
C LYS A 88 -0.94 -6.30 -30.28
N ALA A 89 0.28 -5.79 -30.46
CA ALA A 89 0.83 -5.28 -31.72
C ALA A 89 2.37 -5.31 -31.70
N PRO A 90 3.10 -5.14 -32.81
CA PRO A 90 4.57 -5.11 -32.79
C PRO A 90 5.14 -4.09 -31.78
N LYS A 91 6.32 -4.37 -31.22
CA LYS A 91 6.99 -3.52 -30.20
C LYS A 91 7.22 -2.07 -30.63
N ALA A 92 7.26 -1.81 -31.93
CA ALA A 92 7.46 -0.47 -32.50
C ALA A 92 6.21 0.45 -32.38
N VAL A 93 5.04 -0.10 -32.05
CA VAL A 93 3.80 0.69 -31.92
C VAL A 93 3.71 1.29 -30.52
N CYS A 94 3.72 2.63 -30.44
CA CYS A 94 3.76 3.41 -29.19
C CYS A 94 2.65 3.03 -28.18
N GLY A 95 1.47 2.63 -28.65
CA GLY A 95 0.34 2.23 -27.79
C GLY A 95 0.38 0.82 -27.21
N ASN A 96 1.37 -0.02 -27.57
CA ASN A 96 1.41 -1.43 -27.14
C ASN A 96 2.33 -1.71 -25.95
N SER A 97 2.71 -0.67 -25.22
CA SER A 97 3.43 -0.79 -23.95
C SER A 97 2.71 -0.02 -22.85
N ARG A 98 2.82 -0.49 -21.61
CA ARG A 98 2.32 0.21 -20.42
C ARG A 98 3.46 0.41 -19.44
N GLY A 99 3.58 1.63 -18.92
CA GLY A 99 4.46 1.90 -17.79
C GLY A 99 3.90 1.26 -16.51
N ILE A 100 4.75 0.57 -15.76
CA ILE A 100 4.46 0.09 -14.42
C ILE A 100 5.52 0.67 -13.49
N THR A 101 5.08 1.35 -12.44
CA THR A 101 5.97 1.85 -11.40
C THR A 101 6.15 0.78 -10.33
N VAL A 102 7.39 0.36 -10.10
CA VAL A 102 7.75 -0.58 -9.05
C VAL A 102 8.25 0.17 -7.82
N LEU A 103 7.47 0.12 -6.75
CA LEU A 103 7.80 0.72 -5.44
C LEU A 103 8.46 -0.28 -4.49
N ALA A 104 9.16 0.24 -3.48
CA ALA A 104 9.74 -0.53 -2.39
C ALA A 104 8.68 -1.36 -1.64
N HIS A 105 9.05 -2.57 -1.21
CA HIS A 105 8.11 -3.46 -0.51
C HIS A 105 7.72 -2.92 0.87
N THR A 106 8.64 -2.28 1.59
CA THR A 106 8.40 -1.66 2.89
C THR A 106 7.30 -0.60 2.83
N GLY A 107 7.30 0.27 1.82
CA GLY A 107 6.21 1.23 1.59
C GLY A 107 4.88 0.55 1.26
N LYS A 108 4.91 -0.53 0.48
CA LYS A 108 3.70 -1.34 0.18
C LYS A 108 3.13 -2.02 1.43
N ILE A 109 3.94 -2.35 2.43
CA ILE A 109 3.46 -2.91 3.70
C ILE A 109 2.61 -1.86 4.43
N LEU A 110 3.10 -0.62 4.55
CA LEU A 110 2.32 0.47 5.13
C LEU A 110 1.01 0.71 4.34
N SER A 111 1.10 0.77 3.00
CA SER A 111 -0.11 0.92 2.17
C SER A 111 -1.10 -0.23 2.36
N ARG A 112 -0.62 -1.45 2.60
CA ARG A 112 -1.47 -2.62 2.85
C ARG A 112 -2.18 -2.52 4.19
N ILE A 113 -1.46 -2.12 5.24
CA ILE A 113 -2.01 -1.88 6.57
C ILE A 113 -3.14 -0.84 6.50
N MET A 114 -2.85 0.31 5.89
CA MET A 114 -3.85 1.38 5.72
C MET A 114 -5.06 0.91 4.90
N LEU A 115 -4.84 0.10 3.85
CA LEU A 115 -5.90 -0.47 3.05
C LEU A 115 -6.80 -1.41 3.86
N ASP A 116 -6.21 -2.34 4.63
CA ASP A 116 -6.97 -3.28 5.46
C ASP A 116 -7.80 -2.51 6.50
N CYS A 117 -7.21 -1.50 7.16
CA CYS A 117 -7.90 -0.62 8.10
C CYS A 117 -9.07 0.16 7.45
N LEU A 118 -8.90 0.68 6.24
CA LEU A 118 -9.96 1.35 5.48
C LEU A 118 -11.08 0.40 5.06
N ILE A 119 -10.74 -0.82 4.65
CA ILE A 119 -11.71 -1.85 4.24
C ILE A 119 -12.59 -2.25 5.42
N GLU A 120 -12.02 -2.39 6.61
CA GLU A 120 -12.76 -2.80 7.80
C GLU A 120 -13.63 -1.67 8.36
N ASN A 121 -13.10 -0.45 8.43
CA ASN A 121 -13.76 0.64 9.15
C ASN A 121 -14.57 1.59 8.25
N VAL A 122 -14.17 1.79 7.00
CA VAL A 122 -14.73 2.84 6.12
C VAL A 122 -15.57 2.26 4.99
N CYS A 123 -15.07 1.24 4.28
CA CYS A 123 -15.72 0.72 3.09
C CYS A 123 -17.18 0.25 3.26
N PRO A 124 -17.57 -0.46 4.35
CA PRO A 124 -18.95 -0.94 4.53
C PRO A 124 -19.98 0.20 4.58
N HIS A 125 -19.53 1.39 4.95
CA HIS A 125 -20.37 2.55 5.16
C HIS A 125 -20.33 3.51 3.96
N VAL A 126 -19.25 3.50 3.16
CA VAL A 126 -19.01 4.49 2.10
C VAL A 126 -19.26 3.93 0.71
N ILE A 127 -18.89 2.67 0.44
CA ILE A 127 -18.80 2.17 -0.95
C ILE A 127 -20.09 1.42 -1.34
N PRO A 128 -20.87 1.94 -2.31
CA PRO A 128 -22.08 1.30 -2.81
C PRO A 128 -21.86 -0.10 -3.41
N GLU A 129 -22.82 -1.00 -3.26
CA GLU A 129 -22.73 -2.40 -3.74
C GLU A 129 -22.46 -2.51 -5.25
N GLU A 130 -22.91 -1.54 -6.06
CA GLU A 130 -22.69 -1.51 -7.51
C GLU A 130 -21.22 -1.34 -7.93
N HIS A 131 -20.32 -0.98 -7.01
CA HIS A 131 -18.89 -0.90 -7.30
C HIS A 131 -18.24 -2.29 -7.31
N CYS A 132 -18.05 -2.89 -8.49
CA CYS A 132 -17.45 -4.22 -8.62
C CYS A 132 -15.90 -4.24 -8.72
N GLY A 133 -15.24 -3.08 -8.72
CA GLY A 133 -13.78 -2.99 -8.92
C GLY A 133 -12.99 -3.11 -7.62
N SER A 134 -12.01 -4.02 -7.56
CA SER A 134 -11.01 -4.13 -6.49
C SER A 134 -11.59 -4.33 -5.07
N ARG A 135 -12.72 -5.02 -4.93
CA ARG A 135 -13.24 -5.48 -3.63
C ARG A 135 -12.53 -6.75 -3.16
N SER A 136 -12.44 -6.92 -1.85
CA SER A 136 -12.21 -8.22 -1.22
C SER A 136 -13.47 -9.06 -1.40
N GLU A 137 -13.35 -10.25 -2.01
CA GLU A 137 -14.39 -11.30 -1.95
C GLU A 137 -14.37 -12.01 -0.60
#